data_AF-A0A7S0FZQ3-F1
#
_entry.id   AF-A0A7S0FZQ3-F1
#
_cell.length_a   1.000
_cell.length_b   1.000
_cell.length_c   1.000
_cell.angle_alpha   90.00
_cell.angle_beta   90.00
_cell.angle_gamma   90.00
#
_symmetry.space_group_name_H-M   'P 1'
#
loop_
_entity.id
_entity.type
_entity.pdbx_description
1 polymer ?
#
loop_
_entity_poly.entity_id
_entity_poly.type
_entity_poly.pdbx_seq_one_letter_code
_entity_poly.pdbx_strand_id
1 'polypeptide(L)'
;VIACSSGGPLETIEEGVCGFLCEASGEAFANQLSVLLLDQRRAKQMGENGLKRVKTLFSRKAFSEKLEAALMRALAMSHPDFSEAVGSSSPESEDKHKDT
;
A
#
# COMPACT_ATOMS: atom_id res chain seq x y z
N VAL A 1 -4.70 -5.47 -11.48
CA VAL A 1 -5.46 -6.52 -10.76
C VAL A 1 -6.93 -6.34 -11.07
N ILE A 2 -7.70 -7.42 -11.23
CA ILE A 2 -9.18 -7.35 -11.27
C ILE A 2 -9.66 -8.19 -10.09
N ALA A 3 -10.47 -7.63 -9.21
CA ALA A 3 -10.93 -8.32 -8.01
C ALA A 3 -12.41 -8.05 -7.74
N CYS A 4 -13.01 -8.90 -6.90
CA CYS A 4 -14.40 -8.71 -6.49
C CYS A 4 -14.55 -7.47 -5.61
N SER A 5 -15.62 -6.69 -5.85
CA SER A 5 -16.05 -5.53 -5.04
C SER A 5 -16.49 -5.89 -3.62
N SER A 6 -16.56 -7.18 -3.29
CA SER A 6 -16.92 -7.73 -1.97
C SER A 6 -15.84 -8.59 -1.33
N GLY A 7 -14.63 -8.62 -1.92
CA GLY A 7 -13.51 -9.47 -1.51
C GLY A 7 -12.73 -8.93 -0.31
N GLY A 8 -11.42 -9.26 -0.26
CA GLY A 8 -10.49 -8.90 0.82
C GLY A 8 -10.28 -7.38 1.01
N PRO A 9 -9.07 -6.90 1.33
CA PRO A 9 -8.85 -5.48 1.58
C PRO A 9 -9.07 -4.65 0.31
N LEU A 10 -10.31 -4.17 0.08
CA LEU A 10 -10.72 -3.42 -1.12
C LEU A 10 -9.86 -2.17 -1.29
N GLU A 11 -9.40 -1.58 -0.19
CA GLU A 11 -8.49 -0.44 -0.15
C GLU A 11 -7.13 -0.70 -0.79
N THR A 12 -6.77 -1.97 -1.05
CA THR A 12 -5.57 -2.29 -1.84
C THR A 12 -5.71 -1.88 -3.30
N ILE A 13 -6.94 -1.77 -3.82
CA ILE A 13 -7.22 -1.35 -5.18
C ILE A 13 -7.72 0.10 -5.20
N GLU A 14 -7.07 0.89 -6.02
CA GLU A 14 -7.55 2.19 -6.46
C GLU A 14 -8.10 2.04 -7.87
N GLU A 15 -9.41 2.24 -7.98
CA GLU A 15 -10.21 1.94 -9.18
C GLU A 15 -9.65 2.64 -10.43
N GLY A 16 -9.35 1.87 -11.47
CA GLY A 16 -8.78 2.35 -12.73
C GLY A 16 -7.32 2.76 -12.67
N VAL A 17 -6.71 2.87 -11.49
CA VAL A 17 -5.31 3.29 -11.30
C VAL A 17 -4.38 2.10 -11.16
N CYS A 18 -4.66 1.20 -10.21
CA CYS A 18 -3.86 -0.01 -9.97
C CYS A 18 -4.65 -1.32 -10.09
N GLY A 19 -5.96 -1.22 -10.33
CA GLY A 19 -6.82 -2.35 -10.56
C GLY A 19 -8.25 -1.93 -10.86
N PHE A 20 -9.13 -2.93 -10.93
CA PHE A 20 -10.58 -2.75 -10.99
C PHE A 20 -11.23 -3.62 -9.94
N LEU A 21 -12.27 -3.07 -9.30
CA LEU A 21 -13.21 -3.78 -8.45
C LEU A 21 -14.50 -3.97 -9.25
N CYS A 22 -14.97 -5.20 -9.34
CA CYS A 22 -16.18 -5.51 -10.07
C CYS A 22 -17.02 -6.57 -9.35
N GLU A 23 -18.28 -6.71 -9.75
CA GLU A 23 -19.15 -7.75 -9.24
C GLU A 23 -18.54 -9.15 -9.44
N ALA A 24 -18.88 -10.07 -8.55
CA ALA A 24 -18.40 -11.45 -8.58
C ALA A 24 -19.09 -12.30 -9.67
N SER A 25 -19.11 -11.78 -10.90
CA SER A 25 -19.69 -12.44 -12.07
C SER A 25 -18.67 -12.54 -13.21
N GLY A 26 -18.76 -13.60 -14.00
CA GLY A 26 -17.86 -13.79 -15.14
C GLY A 26 -17.92 -12.66 -16.17
N GLU A 27 -19.11 -12.09 -16.40
CA GLU A 27 -19.32 -10.97 -17.31
C GLU A 27 -18.60 -9.70 -16.85
N ALA A 28 -18.70 -9.37 -15.56
CA ALA A 28 -18.06 -8.18 -15.01
C ALA A 28 -16.52 -8.28 -15.13
N PHE A 29 -15.94 -9.45 -14.83
CA PHE A 29 -14.52 -9.71 -15.02
C PHE A 29 -14.12 -9.66 -16.51
N ALA A 30 -14.90 -10.26 -17.40
CA ALA A 30 -14.64 -10.28 -18.84
C ALA A 30 -14.59 -8.85 -19.43
N ASN A 31 -15.49 -7.98 -18.99
CA ASN A 31 -15.50 -6.58 -19.40
C ASN A 31 -14.21 -5.85 -19.00
N GLN A 32 -13.74 -6.02 -17.76
CA GLN A 32 -12.50 -5.38 -17.31
C GLN A 32 -11.25 -6.02 -17.95
N LEU A 33 -11.26 -7.33 -18.19
CA LEU A 33 -10.21 -8.03 -18.94
C LEU A 33 -10.12 -7.48 -20.37
N SER A 34 -11.24 -7.30 -21.05
CA SER A 34 -11.29 -6.75 -22.42
C SER A 34 -10.62 -5.38 -22.50
N VAL A 35 -10.91 -4.49 -21.54
CA VAL A 35 -10.27 -3.17 -21.44
C VAL A 35 -8.74 -3.28 -21.38
N LEU A 36 -8.21 -4.21 -20.57
CA LEU A 36 -6.77 -4.39 -20.42
C LEU A 36 -6.11 -5.10 -21.61
N LEU A 37 -6.83 -6.01 -22.27
CA LEU A 37 -6.33 -6.71 -23.46
C LEU A 37 -6.23 -5.79 -24.67
N LEU A 38 -7.21 -4.89 -24.84
CA LEU A 38 -7.26 -3.92 -25.94
C LEU A 38 -6.28 -2.76 -25.74
N ASP A 39 -5.92 -2.42 -24.51
CA ASP A 39 -4.95 -1.37 -24.19
C ASP A 39 -3.80 -1.89 -23.30
N GLN A 40 -2.78 -2.43 -23.97
CA GLN A 40 -1.57 -2.96 -23.33
C GLN A 40 -0.78 -1.89 -22.56
N ARG A 41 -0.83 -0.62 -23.00
CA ARG A 41 -0.13 0.47 -22.31
C ARG A 41 -0.79 0.72 -20.96
N ARG A 42 -2.13 0.78 -20.94
CA ARG A 42 -2.89 0.89 -19.70
C ARG A 42 -2.64 -0.29 -18.78
N ALA A 43 -2.62 -1.51 -19.30
CA ALA A 43 -2.33 -2.70 -18.51
C ALA A 43 -0.96 -2.62 -17.82
N LYS A 44 0.08 -2.21 -18.56
CA LYS A 44 1.43 -2.00 -18.00
C LYS A 44 1.44 -0.93 -16.92
N GLN A 45 0.87 0.25 -17.19
CA GLN A 45 0.83 1.35 -16.23
C GLN A 45 0.10 0.95 -14.94
N MET A 46 -1.02 0.24 -15.08
CA MET A 46 -1.79 -0.26 -13.96
C MET A 46 -0.97 -1.24 -13.09
N GLY A 47 -0.19 -2.12 -13.72
CA GLY A 47 0.73 -3.03 -13.03
C GLY A 47 1.81 -2.29 -12.25
N GLU A 48 2.44 -1.28 -12.86
CA GLU A 48 3.46 -0.44 -12.21
C GLU A 48 2.89 0.34 -11.02
N ASN A 49 1.70 0.92 -11.17
CA ASN A 49 0.99 1.61 -10.10
C ASN A 49 0.65 0.66 -8.95
N GLY A 50 0.21 -0.56 -9.24
CA GLY A 50 -0.07 -1.58 -8.23
C GLY A 50 1.17 -2.00 -7.45
N LEU A 51 2.28 -2.25 -8.15
CA LEU A 51 3.55 -2.57 -7.50
C LEU A 51 4.02 -1.43 -6.58
N LYS A 52 3.94 -0.19 -7.06
CA LYS A 52 4.28 0.99 -6.27
C LYS A 52 3.41 1.07 -5.01
N ARG A 53 2.09 0.95 -5.16
CA ARG A 53 1.12 1.02 -4.05
C ARG A 53 1.37 -0.03 -2.98
N VAL A 54 1.61 -1.28 -3.38
CA VAL A 54 1.91 -2.38 -2.44
C VAL A 54 3.19 -2.08 -1.66
N LYS A 55 4.26 -1.68 -2.36
CA LYS A 55 5.54 -1.33 -1.71
C LYS A 55 5.38 -0.18 -0.70
N THR A 56 4.58 0.83 -1.02
CA THR A 56 4.42 2.02 -0.19
C THR A 56 3.46 1.83 0.99
N LEU A 57 2.35 1.11 0.81
CA LEU A 57 1.26 1.11 1.80
C LEU A 57 1.07 -0.23 2.53
N PHE A 58 1.46 -1.32 1.88
CA PHE A 58 1.16 -2.70 2.31
C PHE A 58 2.42 -3.56 2.46
N SER A 59 3.60 -2.94 2.50
CA SER A 59 4.85 -3.64 2.78
C SER A 59 5.01 -3.90 4.28
N ARG A 60 5.86 -4.86 4.63
CA ARG A 60 6.24 -5.11 6.04
C ARG A 60 6.74 -3.85 6.72
N LYS A 61 7.55 -3.05 6.03
CA LYS A 61 8.05 -1.77 6.53
C LYS A 61 6.91 -0.79 6.87
N ALA A 62 6.00 -0.57 5.91
CA ALA A 62 4.85 0.30 6.13
C ALA A 62 3.93 -0.20 7.26
N PHE A 63 3.80 -1.52 7.41
CA PHE A 63 3.07 -2.11 8.53
C PHE A 63 3.75 -1.85 9.88
N SER A 64 5.06 -2.11 9.98
CA SER A 64 5.84 -1.87 11.20
C SER A 64 5.79 -0.41 11.64
N GLU A 65 5.98 0.54 10.72
CA GLU A 65 5.90 1.98 10.99
C GLU A 65 4.52 2.39 11.51
N LYS A 66 3.44 1.88 10.89
CA LYS A 66 2.07 2.16 11.33
C LYS A 66 1.79 1.57 12.71
N LEU A 67 2.29 0.37 12.98
CA LEU A 67 2.12 -0.31 14.27
C LEU A 67 2.86 0.45 15.38
N GLU A 68 4.11 0.82 15.17
CA GLU A 68 4.91 1.61 16.12
C GLU A 68 4.23 2.95 16.44
N ALA A 69 3.80 3.68 15.40
CA ALA A 69 3.07 4.93 15.59
C ALA A 69 1.76 4.74 16.37
N ALA A 70 1.05 3.63 16.16
CA ALA A 70 -0.17 3.32 16.91
C ALA A 70 0.12 3.02 18.39
N LEU A 71 1.19 2.27 18.67
CA LEU A 71 1.62 1.98 20.04
C LEU A 71 2.05 3.24 20.78
N MET A 72 2.83 4.11 20.13
CA MET A 72 3.25 5.38 20.72
C MET A 72 2.06 6.29 21.04
N ARG A 73 1.07 6.37 20.15
CA ARG A 73 -0.17 7.12 20.43
C ARG A 73 -0.94 6.53 21.61
N ALA A 74 -1.06 5.21 21.69
CA ALA A 74 -1.76 4.55 22.79
C ALA A 74 -1.09 4.81 24.14
N LEU A 75 0.25 4.76 24.20
CA LEU A 75 1.02 5.04 25.42
C LEU A 75 0.92 6.50 25.86
N ALA A 76 0.98 7.44 24.91
CA ALA A 76 0.82 8.88 25.21
C ALA A 76 -0.56 9.20 25.82
N MET A 77 -1.60 8.46 25.40
CA MET A 77 -2.94 8.61 25.97
C MET A 77 -3.06 8.04 27.40
N SER A 78 -2.30 6.98 27.73
CA SER A 78 -2.35 6.37 29.06
C SER A 78 -1.40 7.02 30.07
N HIS A 79 -0.32 7.67 29.61
CA HIS A 79 0.68 8.34 30.44
C HIS A 79 1.15 9.66 29.79
N PRO A 80 0.51 10.81 30.09
CA PRO A 80 0.81 12.08 29.43
C PRO A 80 2.24 12.61 29.67
N ASP A 81 2.94 12.16 30.72
CA ASP A 81 4.35 12.50 31.00
C ASP A 81 5.36 11.81 30.06
N PHE A 82 4.94 10.85 29.23
CA PHE A 82 5.85 10.12 28.32
C PHE A 82 6.25 10.94 27.08
N SER A 83 5.66 12.11 26.88
CA SER A 83 5.91 12.98 25.73
C SER A 83 7.36 13.53 25.65
N GLU A 84 8.08 13.62 26.76
CA GLU A 84 9.43 14.24 26.78
C GLU A 84 10.58 13.27 26.46
N ALA A 85 10.38 11.95 26.56
CA ALA A 85 11.47 10.97 26.44
C ALA A 85 11.78 10.52 25.00
N VAL A 86 10.86 10.70 24.05
CA VAL A 86 10.94 10.14 22.68
C VAL A 86 11.64 11.07 21.67
N GLY A 87 11.90 12.33 22.03
CA GLY A 87 12.41 13.35 21.12
C GLY A 87 13.91 13.31 20.77
N SER A 88 14.68 12.27 21.14
CA SER A 88 16.16 12.31 21.06
C SER A 88 16.83 11.35 20.06
N SER A 89 16.12 10.47 19.35
CA SER A 89 16.75 9.65 18.30
C SER A 89 16.69 10.34 16.94
N SER A 90 17.74 11.10 16.62
CA SER A 90 18.03 11.53 15.24
C SER A 90 18.25 10.30 14.34
N PRO A 91 17.88 10.35 13.04
CA PRO A 91 18.24 9.29 12.11
C PRO A 91 19.74 9.34 11.84
N GLU A 92 20.48 8.32 12.28
CA GLU A 92 21.84 8.10 11.85
C GLU A 92 21.87 7.91 10.32
N SER A 93 22.66 8.77 9.69
CA SER A 93 23.07 8.68 8.31
C SER A 93 24.02 7.50 8.12
N GLU A 94 23.62 6.52 7.32
CA GLU A 94 24.57 5.61 6.65
C GLU A 94 24.33 5.64 5.14
N ASP A 95 24.99 6.60 4.50
CA ASP A 95 25.49 6.45 3.14
C ASP A 95 26.94 5.96 3.26
N LYS A 96 27.24 4.75 2.74
CA LYS A 96 28.45 4.44 1.96
C LYS A 96 28.55 2.97 1.51
N HIS A 97 28.46 2.83 0.18
CA HIS A 97 29.35 2.04 -0.69
C HIS A 97 29.22 0.49 -0.65
N LYS A 98 29.19 -0.24 -1.77
CA LYS A 98 30.21 -0.24 -2.83
C LYS A 98 29.78 -1.16 -3.99
N ASP A 99 30.12 -0.74 -5.20
CA ASP A 99 30.10 -1.50 -6.45
C ASP A 99 30.78 -2.88 -6.31
N THR A 100 30.12 -3.92 -6.82
CA THR A 100 30.71 -5.03 -7.61
C THR A 100 29.61 -5.78 -8.36
#